data_AF-A0A2S7YQX2-F1
#
_entry.id   AF-A0A2S7YQX2-F1
#
_cell.length_a   1.000
_cell.length_b   1.000
_cell.length_c   1.000
_cell.angle_alpha   90.00
_cell.angle_beta   90.00
_cell.angle_gamma   90.00
#
_symmetry.space_group_name_H-M   'P 1'
#
loop_
_entity.id
_entity.type
_entity.pdbx_description
1 polymer ?
#
loop_
_entity_poly.entity_id
_entity_poly.type
_entity_poly.pdbx_seq_one_letter_code
_entity_poly.pdbx_strand_id
1 'polypeptide(L)'
;MNKIIDFLKSLLQLSKVLVITFGLFLFIGGGWLYHDLQYRYVVDSRYNTIFDKAYSVYLINKGISMDIINDKIYAMNDDVYVIINQESNTIIVYYLNPEDVETINNFTRLQQRYYGDNMILQPIESLGPSETFDIYKKLSEVPGRFKSQGSRISF
;
A
#
# COMPACT_ATOMS: atom_id res chain seq x y z
N MET A 1 -54.62 -22.93 17.56
CA MET A 1 -54.48 -21.63 16.87
C MET A 1 -53.35 -20.79 17.47
N ASN A 2 -53.35 -20.48 18.78
CA ASN A 2 -52.28 -19.68 19.42
C ASN A 2 -50.87 -20.25 19.23
N LYS A 3 -50.66 -21.57 19.43
CA LYS A 3 -49.34 -22.20 19.23
C LYS A 3 -48.76 -22.04 17.82
N ILE A 4 -49.61 -22.01 16.79
CA ILE A 4 -49.18 -21.82 15.39
C ILE A 4 -48.78 -20.36 15.16
N ILE A 5 -49.53 -19.42 15.74
CA ILE A 5 -49.23 -17.99 15.67
C ILE A 5 -47.92 -17.66 16.40
N ASP A 6 -47.70 -18.25 17.58
CA ASP A 6 -46.46 -18.07 18.35
C ASP A 6 -45.25 -18.67 17.64
N PHE A 7 -45.42 -19.83 16.99
CA PHE A 7 -44.39 -20.44 16.14
C PHE A 7 -44.02 -19.53 14.95
N LEU A 8 -45.01 -18.99 14.24
CA LEU A 8 -44.77 -18.08 13.11
C LEU A 8 -44.08 -16.76 13.55
N LYS A 9 -44.42 -16.23 14.73
CA LYS A 9 -43.74 -15.06 15.31
C LYS A 9 -42.28 -15.35 15.62
N SER A 10 -41.99 -16.50 16.24
CA SER A 10 -40.62 -16.94 16.53
C SER A 10 -39.81 -17.13 15.25
N LEU A 11 -40.42 -17.68 14.20
CA LEU A 11 -39.79 -17.86 12.90
C LEU A 11 -39.47 -16.52 12.23
N LEU A 12 -40.39 -15.55 12.30
CA LEU A 12 -40.18 -14.20 11.78
C LEU A 12 -39.09 -13.43 12.56
N GLN A 13 -39.00 -13.65 13.86
CA GLN A 13 -37.94 -13.05 14.68
C GLN A 13 -36.57 -13.65 14.33
N LEU A 14 -36.50 -14.96 14.15
CA LEU A 14 -35.28 -15.65 13.70
C LEU A 14 -34.82 -15.17 12.33
N SER A 15 -35.74 -15.02 11.37
CA SER A 15 -35.40 -14.55 10.02
C SER A 15 -34.86 -13.12 10.02
N LYS A 16 -35.41 -12.23 10.85
CA LYS A 16 -34.88 -10.87 11.03
C LYS A 16 -33.45 -10.87 11.56
N VAL A 17 -33.18 -11.68 12.58
CA VAL A 17 -31.81 -11.80 13.14
C VAL A 17 -30.85 -12.30 12.07
N LEU A 18 -31.24 -13.32 11.30
CA LEU A 18 -30.41 -13.89 10.24
C LEU A 18 -30.09 -12.87 9.13
N VAL A 19 -31.08 -12.09 8.70
CA VAL A 19 -30.90 -11.03 7.70
C VAL A 19 -29.95 -9.95 8.21
N ILE A 20 -30.09 -9.53 9.47
CA ILE A 20 -29.22 -8.52 10.08
C ILE A 20 -27.77 -9.04 10.18
N THR A 21 -27.58 -10.27 10.66
CA THR A 21 -26.25 -10.87 10.79
C THR A 21 -25.59 -11.06 9.42
N PHE A 22 -26.34 -11.52 8.42
CA PHE A 22 -25.83 -11.66 7.05
C PHE A 22 -25.49 -10.30 6.43
N GLY A 23 -26.34 -9.28 6.64
CA GLY A 23 -26.06 -7.91 6.22
C GLY A 23 -24.78 -7.36 6.83
N LEU A 24 -24.56 -7.54 8.14
CA LEU A 24 -23.32 -7.15 8.82
C LEU A 24 -22.10 -7.90 8.28
N PHE A 25 -22.21 -9.20 8.04
CA PHE A 25 -21.12 -10.00 7.46
C PHE A 25 -20.72 -9.49 6.07
N LEU A 26 -21.70 -9.20 5.21
CA LEU A 26 -21.45 -8.62 3.89
C LEU A 26 -20.88 -7.21 3.97
N PHE A 27 -21.31 -6.40 4.94
CA PHE A 27 -20.82 -5.04 5.10
C PHE A 27 -19.35 -5.01 5.56
N ILE A 28 -19.00 -5.87 6.52
CA ILE A 28 -17.62 -5.99 7.02
C ILE A 28 -16.72 -6.62 5.96
N GLY A 29 -17.14 -7.74 5.37
CA GLY A 29 -16.38 -8.42 4.33
C GLY A 29 -16.25 -7.58 3.05
N GLY A 30 -17.34 -6.93 2.64
CA GLY A 30 -17.38 -6.03 1.49
C GLY A 30 -16.57 -4.76 1.69
N GLY A 31 -16.62 -4.15 2.89
CA GLY A 31 -15.79 -3.00 3.23
C GLY A 31 -14.29 -3.32 3.24
N TRP A 32 -13.92 -4.51 3.75
CA TRP A 32 -12.54 -4.98 3.70
C TRP A 32 -12.05 -5.23 2.27
N LEU A 33 -12.87 -5.89 1.44
CA LEU A 33 -12.58 -6.09 0.01
C LEU A 33 -12.47 -4.77 -0.75
N TYR A 34 -13.34 -3.79 -0.46
CA TYR A 34 -13.29 -2.48 -1.07
C TYR A 34 -11.97 -1.76 -0.76
N HIS A 35 -11.54 -1.79 0.51
CA HIS A 35 -10.28 -1.18 0.94
C HIS A 35 -9.05 -1.86 0.30
N ASP A 36 -9.06 -3.19 0.19
CA ASP A 36 -7.96 -3.94 -0.46
C ASP A 36 -7.90 -3.65 -1.97
N LEU A 37 -9.05 -3.51 -2.64
CA LEU A 37 -9.12 -3.16 -4.07
C LEU A 37 -8.69 -1.71 -4.36
N GLN A 38 -8.79 -0.80 -3.38
CA GLN A 38 -8.55 0.62 -3.59
C GLN A 38 -7.09 0.95 -3.92
N TYR A 39 -6.13 0.26 -3.31
CA TYR A 39 -4.72 0.56 -3.50
C TYR A 39 -4.09 -0.36 -4.53
N ARG A 40 -3.51 0.22 -5.58
CA ARG A 40 -2.74 -0.52 -6.59
C ARG A 40 -1.46 -1.13 -6.03
N TYR A 41 -0.73 -0.31 -5.27
CA TYR A 41 0.52 -0.69 -4.62
C TYR A 41 0.20 -1.27 -3.26
N VAL A 42 0.58 -2.52 -3.01
CA VAL A 42 0.32 -3.27 -1.78
C VAL A 42 1.59 -3.37 -0.95
N VAL A 43 1.47 -3.11 0.35
CA VAL A 43 2.57 -3.21 1.30
C VAL A 43 2.44 -4.48 2.13
N ASP A 44 3.42 -5.39 2.07
CA ASP A 44 3.52 -6.51 3.02
C ASP A 44 4.59 -6.21 4.07
N SER A 45 4.14 -5.91 5.29
CA SER A 45 5.00 -5.59 6.43
C SER A 45 5.77 -6.78 6.99
N ARG A 46 5.40 -8.03 6.64
CA ARG A 46 6.13 -9.23 7.07
C ARG A 46 7.44 -9.39 6.31
N TYR A 47 7.45 -8.98 5.06
CA TYR A 47 8.60 -9.08 4.16
C TYR A 47 9.21 -7.71 3.82
N ASN A 48 8.62 -6.63 4.34
CA ASN A 48 8.92 -5.25 3.96
C ASN A 48 8.96 -5.09 2.43
N THR A 49 7.88 -5.48 1.76
CA THR A 49 7.78 -5.40 0.30
C THR A 49 6.75 -4.37 -0.12
N ILE A 50 6.98 -3.78 -1.30
CA ILE A 50 5.97 -3.01 -2.03
C ILE A 50 5.75 -3.68 -3.37
N PHE A 51 4.53 -4.10 -3.62
CA PHE A 51 4.12 -4.86 -4.80
C PHE A 51 3.10 -4.07 -5.62
N ASP A 52 3.31 -3.93 -6.93
CA ASP A 52 2.29 -3.41 -7.83
C ASP A 52 1.40 -4.56 -8.32
N LYS A 53 0.13 -4.56 -7.89
CA LYS A 53 -0.86 -5.56 -8.32
C LYS A 53 -1.14 -5.55 -9.81
N ALA A 54 -1.08 -4.38 -10.46
CA ALA A 54 -1.44 -4.26 -11.87
C ALA A 54 -0.46 -5.02 -12.77
N TYR A 55 0.82 -5.02 -12.42
CA TYR A 55 1.87 -5.65 -13.21
C TYR A 55 2.51 -6.88 -12.54
N SER A 56 2.13 -7.17 -11.31
CA SER A 56 2.69 -8.23 -10.49
C SER A 56 4.21 -8.14 -10.32
N VAL A 57 4.71 -6.93 -10.06
CA VAL A 57 6.14 -6.65 -9.87
C VAL A 57 6.41 -6.06 -8.49
N TYR A 58 7.62 -6.28 -7.98
CA TYR A 58 8.08 -5.66 -6.74
C TYR A 58 8.80 -4.34 -7.05
N LEU A 59 8.34 -3.26 -6.42
CA LEU A 59 9.03 -1.96 -6.40
C LEU A 59 10.05 -1.88 -5.28
N ILE A 60 9.77 -2.54 -4.14
CA ILE A 60 10.74 -2.77 -3.07
C ILE A 60 10.63 -4.23 -2.66
N ASN A 61 11.78 -4.89 -2.56
CA ASN A 61 11.92 -6.20 -1.95
C ASN A 61 12.90 -6.10 -0.79
N LYS A 62 12.49 -6.53 0.41
CA LYS A 62 13.27 -6.42 1.66
C LYS A 62 13.66 -4.98 1.99
N GLY A 63 12.68 -4.10 2.09
CA GLY A 63 12.88 -2.72 2.52
C GLY A 63 13.34 -2.58 3.98
N ILE A 64 13.97 -1.46 4.25
CA ILE A 64 14.58 -1.11 5.55
C ILE A 64 13.66 -0.24 6.37
N SER A 65 13.00 0.74 5.74
CA SER A 65 12.14 1.69 6.42
C SER A 65 11.12 2.31 5.45
N MET A 66 10.00 2.74 6.00
CA MET A 66 8.89 3.31 5.23
C MET A 66 7.99 4.20 6.09
N ASP A 67 7.41 5.22 5.45
CA ASP A 67 6.32 6.04 6.00
C ASP A 67 5.23 6.25 4.94
N ILE A 68 4.01 6.53 5.41
CA ILE A 68 2.89 6.90 4.55
C ILE A 68 2.37 8.26 5.01
N ILE A 69 2.41 9.26 4.12
CA ILE A 69 1.97 10.62 4.40
C ILE A 69 1.11 11.09 3.23
N ASN A 70 -0.13 11.51 3.48
CA ASN A 70 -1.05 12.04 2.47
C ASN A 70 -1.15 11.16 1.20
N ASP A 71 -1.38 9.86 1.39
CA ASP A 71 -1.50 8.86 0.31
C ASP A 71 -0.24 8.72 -0.58
N LYS A 72 0.91 9.21 -0.09
CA LYS A 72 2.22 8.92 -0.65
C LYS A 72 2.94 7.92 0.23
N ILE A 73 3.49 6.88 -0.40
CA ILE A 73 4.38 5.93 0.26
C ILE A 73 5.81 6.41 0.03
N TYR A 74 6.54 6.56 1.12
CA TYR A 74 7.98 6.82 1.12
C TYR A 74 8.64 5.57 1.67
N ALA A 75 9.52 4.93 0.92
CA ALA A 75 10.16 3.69 1.35
C ALA A 75 11.58 3.59 0.83
N MET A 76 12.46 2.93 1.58
CA MET A 76 13.82 2.67 1.12
C MET A 76 14.26 1.24 1.43
N ASN A 77 15.17 0.74 0.61
CA ASN A 77 16.04 -0.39 0.90
C ASN A 77 17.51 0.06 0.85
N ASP A 78 18.44 -0.88 0.74
CA ASP A 78 19.88 -0.58 0.68
C ASP A 78 20.29 0.18 -0.60
N ASP A 79 19.49 0.08 -1.68
CA ASP A 79 19.89 0.51 -3.03
C ASP A 79 19.09 1.71 -3.53
N VAL A 80 17.82 1.83 -3.11
CA VAL A 80 16.89 2.84 -3.60
C VAL A 80 16.04 3.47 -2.49
N TYR A 81 15.69 4.73 -2.73
CA TYR A 81 14.61 5.43 -2.05
C TYR A 81 13.48 5.68 -3.05
N VAL A 82 12.27 5.20 -2.73
CA VAL A 82 11.11 5.21 -3.61
C VAL A 82 9.99 6.04 -3.00
N ILE A 83 9.41 6.90 -3.83
CA ILE A 83 8.20 7.68 -3.52
C ILE A 83 7.11 7.23 -4.47
N ILE A 84 5.98 6.80 -3.92
CA ILE A 84 4.82 6.36 -4.71
C ILE A 84 3.66 7.26 -4.35
N ASN A 85 3.19 8.05 -5.31
CA ASN A 85 1.91 8.74 -5.17
C ASN A 85 0.79 7.79 -5.57
N GLN A 86 -0.02 7.36 -4.61
CA GLN A 86 -1.09 6.41 -4.85
C GLN A 86 -2.27 7.01 -5.62
N GLU A 87 -2.45 8.34 -5.56
CA GLU A 87 -3.53 9.05 -6.27
C GLU A 87 -3.20 9.21 -7.75
N SER A 88 -2.02 9.74 -8.08
CA SER A 88 -1.59 9.95 -9.47
C SER A 88 -0.93 8.72 -10.10
N ASN A 89 -0.70 7.65 -9.33
CA ASN A 89 0.07 6.48 -9.73
C ASN A 89 1.50 6.78 -10.22
N THR A 90 2.07 7.91 -9.79
CA THR A 90 3.43 8.27 -10.14
C THR A 90 4.43 7.70 -9.13
N ILE A 91 5.58 7.29 -9.64
CA ILE A 91 6.67 6.69 -8.87
C ILE A 91 7.92 7.52 -9.15
N ILE A 92 8.62 7.91 -8.09
CA ILE A 92 9.95 8.51 -8.19
C ILE A 92 10.92 7.57 -7.48
N VAL A 93 11.95 7.13 -8.20
CA VAL A 93 13.00 6.25 -7.68
C VAL A 93 14.29 7.05 -7.65
N TYR A 94 14.84 7.17 -6.45
CA TYR A 94 16.17 7.71 -6.21
C TYR A 94 17.15 6.58 -6.01
N TYR A 95 18.17 6.49 -6.87
CA TYR A 95 19.27 5.56 -6.68
C TYR A 95 20.23 6.09 -5.61
N LEU A 96 20.49 5.28 -4.58
CA LEU A 96 21.41 5.66 -3.50
C LEU A 96 22.87 5.54 -3.94
N ASN A 97 23.15 4.62 -4.86
CA ASN A 97 24.44 4.49 -5.53
C ASN A 97 24.28 4.63 -7.06
N PRO A 98 24.79 5.71 -7.69
CA PRO A 98 24.68 5.90 -9.14
C PRO A 98 25.54 4.91 -9.94
N GLU A 99 26.46 4.19 -9.31
CA GLU A 99 27.29 3.15 -9.94
C GLU A 99 26.66 1.75 -9.88
N ASP A 100 25.52 1.59 -9.19
CA ASP A 100 24.80 0.31 -9.14
C ASP A 100 24.02 0.06 -10.45
N VAL A 101 24.75 -0.45 -11.44
CA VAL A 101 24.24 -0.77 -12.77
C VAL A 101 23.13 -1.82 -12.73
N GLU A 102 23.13 -2.75 -11.77
CA GLU A 102 22.11 -3.79 -11.68
C GLU A 102 20.75 -3.19 -11.29
N THR A 103 20.72 -2.42 -10.21
CA THR A 103 19.52 -1.75 -9.72
C THR A 103 19.00 -0.73 -10.75
N ILE A 104 19.88 0.07 -11.33
CA ILE A 104 19.51 1.05 -12.36
C ILE A 104 18.89 0.36 -13.57
N ASN A 105 19.48 -0.73 -14.05
CA ASN A 105 18.94 -1.47 -15.19
C ASN A 105 17.59 -2.12 -14.87
N ASN A 106 17.42 -2.64 -13.66
CA ASN A 106 16.15 -3.23 -13.23
C ASN A 106 15.02 -2.19 -13.26
N PHE A 107 15.22 -1.02 -12.64
CA PHE A 107 14.21 0.04 -12.64
C PHE A 107 14.01 0.69 -14.02
N THR A 108 15.06 0.78 -14.84
CA THR A 108 14.94 1.22 -16.24
C THR A 108 14.04 0.28 -17.04
N ARG A 109 14.17 -1.04 -16.85
CA ARG A 109 13.28 -2.03 -17.48
C ARG A 109 11.85 -1.90 -16.99
N LEU A 110 11.66 -1.67 -15.69
CA LEU A 110 10.32 -1.44 -15.14
C LEU A 110 9.69 -0.18 -15.75
N GLN A 111 10.43 0.93 -15.80
CA GLN A 111 9.98 2.17 -16.43
C GLN A 111 9.56 1.93 -17.89
N GLN A 112 10.44 1.35 -18.71
CA GLN A 112 10.17 1.14 -20.15
C GLN A 112 9.02 0.17 -20.41
N ARG A 113 8.88 -0.89 -19.61
CA ARG A 113 7.91 -1.96 -19.86
C ARG A 113 6.52 -1.66 -19.30
N TYR A 114 6.45 -0.90 -18.21
CA TYR A 114 5.23 -0.83 -17.40
C TYR A 114 4.78 0.60 -17.09
N TYR A 115 5.70 1.51 -16.75
CA TYR A 115 5.31 2.77 -16.13
C TYR A 115 5.44 3.99 -17.06
N GLY A 116 6.34 3.96 -18.05
CA GLY A 116 6.65 5.08 -18.91
C GLY A 116 6.95 6.35 -18.09
N ASP A 117 6.30 7.44 -18.46
CA ASP A 117 6.43 8.75 -17.80
C ASP A 117 5.91 8.78 -16.35
N ASN A 118 5.14 7.76 -15.93
CA ASN A 118 4.70 7.66 -14.54
C ASN A 118 5.83 7.23 -13.59
N MET A 119 6.98 6.78 -14.10
CA MET A 119 8.14 6.48 -13.28
C MET A 119 9.29 7.42 -13.64
N ILE A 120 9.81 8.15 -12.65
CA ILE A 120 10.96 9.03 -12.79
C ILE A 120 12.14 8.38 -12.06
N LEU A 121 13.26 8.26 -12.74
CA LEU A 121 14.48 7.64 -12.24
C LEU A 121 15.56 8.71 -12.14
N GLN A 122 16.13 8.91 -10.95
CA GLN A 122 17.13 9.93 -10.73
C GLN A 122 18.11 9.56 -9.62
N PRO A 123 19.32 10.12 -9.59
CA PRO A 123 20.27 9.84 -8.52
C PRO A 123 19.87 10.58 -7.23
N ILE A 124 20.23 10.08 -6.05
CA ILE A 124 19.85 10.68 -4.75
C ILE A 124 20.37 12.11 -4.60
N GLU A 125 21.45 12.48 -5.28
CA GLU A 125 22.01 13.84 -5.29
C GLU A 125 21.06 14.87 -5.92
N SER A 126 20.10 14.43 -6.75
CA SER A 126 19.03 15.29 -7.26
C SER A 126 18.02 15.69 -6.18
N LEU A 127 18.01 14.98 -5.05
CA LEU A 127 17.16 15.26 -3.90
C LEU A 127 17.70 16.50 -3.17
N GLY A 128 17.34 17.68 -3.67
CA GLY A 128 17.66 18.95 -3.05
C GLY A 128 16.98 19.16 -1.69
N PRO A 129 17.37 20.20 -0.95
CA PRO A 129 16.78 20.50 0.37
C PRO A 129 15.27 20.74 0.23
N SER A 130 14.49 19.83 0.81
CA SER A 130 13.04 19.78 0.69
C SER A 130 12.44 18.91 1.80
N GLU A 131 11.12 18.98 2.00
CA GLU A 131 10.40 18.08 2.90
C GLU A 131 10.68 16.60 2.57
N THR A 132 10.78 16.26 1.28
CA THR A 132 11.14 14.91 0.81
C THR A 132 12.53 14.47 1.25
N PHE A 133 13.48 15.41 1.32
CA PHE A 133 14.84 15.16 1.81
C PHE A 133 14.85 14.92 3.33
N ASP A 134 14.04 15.67 4.08
CA ASP A 134 13.90 15.46 5.53
C ASP A 134 13.27 14.09 5.84
N ILE A 135 12.28 13.66 5.05
CA ILE A 135 11.69 12.31 5.15
C ILE A 135 12.74 11.24 4.83
N TYR A 136 13.53 11.41 3.77
CA TYR A 136 14.61 10.49 3.43
C TYR A 136 15.59 10.32 4.59
N LYS A 137 16.05 11.41 5.21
CA LYS A 137 16.95 11.34 6.38
C LYS A 137 16.33 10.57 7.54
N LYS A 138 15.09 10.89 7.89
CA LYS A 138 14.35 10.20 8.95
C LYS A 138 14.28 8.70 8.70
N LEU A 139 14.00 8.29 7.46
CA LEU A 139 13.93 6.88 7.07
C LEU A 139 15.30 6.19 7.12
N SER A 140 16.36 6.90 6.74
CA SER A 140 17.73 6.37 6.77
C SER A 140 18.26 6.16 8.19
N GLU A 141 17.88 7.03 9.13
CA GLU A 141 18.34 6.99 10.53
C GLU A 141 17.59 5.97 11.40
N VAL A 142 16.34 5.64 11.06
CA VAL A 142 15.49 4.75 11.86
C VAL A 142 14.96 3.59 11.02
N PRO A 143 15.77 2.52 10.83
CA PRO A 143 15.31 1.27 10.25
C PRO A 143 14.10 0.70 11.02
N GLY A 144 13.09 0.21 10.30
CA GLY A 144 11.87 -0.28 10.91
C GLY A 144 11.01 -1.10 9.98
N ARG A 145 10.10 -1.90 10.55
CA ARG A 145 9.12 -2.63 9.75
C ARG A 145 8.21 -1.66 9.00
N PHE A 146 7.84 -2.04 7.78
CA PHE A 146 6.86 -1.28 7.02
C PHE A 146 5.55 -1.22 7.78
N LYS A 147 4.92 -0.05 7.78
CA LYS A 147 3.57 0.10 8.35
C LYS A 147 2.58 -0.57 7.40
N SER A 148 1.65 -1.35 7.94
CA SER A 148 0.59 -1.96 7.14
C SER A 148 -0.31 -0.87 6.55
N GLN A 149 -0.65 -0.98 5.26
CA GLN A 149 -1.67 -0.15 4.64
C GLN A 149 -3.01 -0.31 5.38
N GLY A 150 -3.58 0.80 5.83
CA GLY A 150 -4.76 0.83 6.71
C GLY A 150 -4.46 1.28 8.15
N SER A 151 -3.19 1.34 8.56
CA SER A 151 -2.78 2.10 9.75
C SER A 151 -2.64 3.58 9.39
N ARG A 152 -3.75 4.20 8.97
CA ARG A 152 -3.81 5.66 8.88
C ARG A 152 -3.79 6.17 10.32
N ILE A 153 -2.65 6.68 10.77
CA ILE A 153 -2.67 7.62 11.88
C ILE A 153 -3.17 8.93 11.26
N SER A 154 -4.47 9.19 11.40
CA SER A 154 -5.01 10.53 11.18
C SER A 154 -4.36 11.46 12.20
N PHE A 155 -3.57 12.42 11.75
CA PHE A 155 -3.16 13.55 12.58
C PHE A 155 -4.32 14.53 12.77
#